data_AF-A0A376DTU1-F1
#
_entry.id   AF-A0A376DTU1-F1
#
_cell.length_a   1.000
_cell.length_b   1.000
_cell.length_c   1.000
_cell.angle_alpha   90.00
_cell.angle_beta   90.00
_cell.angle_gamma   90.00
#
_symmetry.space_group_name_H-M   'P 1'
#
loop_
_entity.id
_entity.type
_entity.pdbx_description
1 polymer ?
#
loop_
_entity_poly.entity_id
_entity_poly.type
_entity_poly.pdbx_seq_one_letter_code
_entity_poly.pdbx_strand_id
1 'polypeptide(L)'
;MCYICSRYKSMLRIQEVLKEKNISQIELAERMKLSKEGLNKKINGNPTIKSLRTIAEAIDVDVRELIEPTKAGDNEELYIKRDGSFIPIGEIQKLKP
;
A
#
# COMPACT_ATOMS: atom_id res chain seq x y z
N MET A 1 3.32 14.93 30.85
CA MET A 1 3.87 13.92 29.91
C MET A 1 2.74 13.46 28.99
N CYS A 2 2.56 14.11 27.84
CA CYS A 2 1.39 13.90 26.99
C CYS A 2 1.63 12.72 26.03
N TYR A 3 0.80 11.69 26.14
CA TYR A 3 0.82 10.45 25.32
C TYR A 3 0.16 10.63 23.94
N ILE A 4 0.45 11.73 23.23
CA ILE A 4 -0.07 11.97 21.87
C ILE A 4 1.09 12.01 20.88
N CYS A 5 1.87 10.93 20.82
CA CYS A 5 2.94 10.77 19.82
C CYS A 5 2.84 9.44 19.07
N SER A 6 1.64 8.85 18.97
CA SER A 6 1.46 7.59 18.26
C SER A 6 0.23 7.64 17.37
N ARG A 7 0.46 7.40 16.07
CA ARG A 7 -0.50 7.24 14.96
C ARG A 7 -0.75 8.44 14.06
N TYR A 8 0.32 9.00 13.49
CA TYR A 8 0.26 9.28 12.05
C TYR A 8 0.57 7.96 11.34
N LYS A 9 -0.45 7.12 11.16
CA LYS A 9 -0.29 5.88 10.37
C LYS A 9 -0.14 6.34 8.93
N SER A 10 1.10 6.34 8.46
CA SER A 10 1.50 6.86 7.16
C SER A 10 0.65 6.23 6.07
N MET A 11 0.17 7.06 5.14
CA MET A 11 -0.60 6.74 3.93
C MET A 11 0.14 5.81 2.94
N LEU A 12 1.13 5.03 3.40
CA LEU A 12 2.06 4.26 2.60
C LEU A 12 2.09 2.81 3.08
N ARG A 13 1.79 1.87 2.18
CA ARG A 13 1.76 0.42 2.45
C ARG A 13 3.03 -0.31 2.02
N ILE A 14 4.17 0.38 1.97
CA ILE A 14 5.45 -0.16 1.49
C ILE A 14 5.84 -1.47 2.21
N GLN A 15 5.61 -1.56 3.53
CA GLN A 15 5.94 -2.79 4.27
C GLN A 15 5.06 -3.98 3.91
N GLU A 16 3.80 -3.74 3.52
CA GLU A 16 2.88 -4.80 3.13
C GLU A 16 3.22 -5.30 1.73
N VAL A 17 3.44 -4.39 0.78
CA VAL A 17 3.87 -4.71 -0.59
C VAL A 17 5.17 -5.51 -0.59
N LEU A 18 6.13 -5.15 0.27
CA LEU A 18 7.38 -5.89 0.42
C LEU A 18 7.15 -7.34 0.89
N LYS A 19 6.21 -7.56 1.81
CA LYS A 19 5.84 -8.90 2.27
C LYS A 19 5.15 -9.70 1.17
N GLU A 20 4.23 -9.10 0.43
CA GLU A 20 3.52 -9.73 -0.69
C GLU A 20 4.50 -10.17 -1.80
N LYS A 21 5.54 -9.37 -2.06
CA LYS A 21 6.58 -9.67 -3.05
C LYS A 21 7.72 -10.55 -2.52
N ASN A 22 7.70 -10.95 -1.25
CA ASN A 22 8.78 -11.70 -0.59
C ASN A 22 10.15 -11.00 -0.65
N ILE A 23 10.18 -9.66 -0.67
CA ILE A 23 11.41 -8.86 -0.70
C ILE A 23 11.68 -8.30 0.69
N SER A 24 12.91 -8.44 1.18
CA SER A 24 13.29 -7.88 2.48
C SER A 24 13.57 -6.37 2.39
N GLN A 25 13.38 -5.63 3.49
CA GLN A 25 13.78 -4.21 3.56
C GLN A 25 15.28 -4.00 3.33
N ILE A 26 16.10 -4.98 3.68
CA ILE A 26 17.56 -4.93 3.49
C ILE A 26 17.86 -5.02 1.99
N GLU A 27 17.23 -5.96 1.30
CA GLU A 27 17.38 -6.14 -0.14
C GLU A 27 16.87 -4.91 -0.93
N LEU A 28 15.74 -4.31 -0.50
CA LEU A 28 15.29 -3.04 -1.07
C LEU A 28 16.34 -1.93 -0.88
N ALA A 29 16.92 -1.83 0.32
CA ALA A 29 17.95 -0.82 0.60
C ALA A 29 19.20 -1.04 -0.28
N GLU A 30 19.61 -2.29 -0.49
CA GLU A 30 20.72 -2.67 -1.36
C GLU A 30 20.45 -2.30 -2.82
N ARG A 31 19.26 -2.63 -3.36
CA ARG A 31 18.84 -2.25 -4.72
C ARG A 31 18.85 -0.73 -4.91
N MET A 32 18.48 0.01 -3.88
CA MET A 32 18.48 1.48 -3.90
C MET A 32 19.86 2.11 -3.59
N LYS A 33 20.89 1.31 -3.27
CA LYS A 33 22.21 1.78 -2.79
C LYS A 33 22.11 2.74 -1.60
N LEU A 34 21.16 2.47 -0.70
CA LEU A 34 20.93 3.25 0.53
C LEU A 34 21.29 2.40 1.76
N SER A 35 21.66 3.06 2.87
CA SER A 35 21.71 2.38 4.16
C SER A 35 20.29 2.07 4.66
N LYS A 36 20.15 1.01 5.47
CA LYS A 36 18.87 0.65 6.11
C LYS A 36 18.26 1.83 6.88
N GLU A 37 19.10 2.60 7.56
CA GLU A 37 18.69 3.82 8.27
C GLU A 37 18.22 4.92 7.32
N GLY A 38 18.92 5.11 6.19
CA GLY A 38 18.55 6.06 5.15
C GLY A 38 17.21 5.70 4.50
N LEU A 39 16.97 4.41 4.25
CA LEU A 39 15.69 3.91 3.75
C LEU A 39 14.57 4.15 4.77
N ASN A 40 14.78 3.81 6.05
CA ASN A 40 13.79 4.05 7.11
C ASN A 40 13.46 5.53 7.27
N LYS A 41 14.46 6.42 7.22
CA LYS A 41 14.23 7.87 7.21
C LYS A 41 13.41 8.32 6.00
N LYS A 42 13.60 7.70 4.84
CA LYS A 42 12.89 8.04 3.61
C LYS A 42 11.45 7.56 3.61
N ILE A 43 11.19 6.36 4.13
CA ILE A 43 9.85 5.78 4.28
C ILE A 43 9.03 6.54 5.33
N ASN A 44 9.64 6.88 6.47
CA ASN A 44 8.95 7.52 7.59
C ASN A 44 8.97 9.06 7.54
N GLY A 45 9.94 9.65 6.84
CA GLY A 45 10.17 11.10 6.78
C GLY A 45 9.58 11.78 5.56
N ASN A 46 8.37 11.39 5.16
CA ASN A 46 7.62 11.93 4.01
C ASN A 46 8.39 11.76 2.67
N PRO A 47 8.33 10.58 2.03
CA PRO A 47 9.04 10.33 0.79
C PRO A 47 8.53 11.25 -0.33
N THR A 48 9.46 11.79 -1.12
CA THR A 48 9.13 12.52 -2.34
C THR A 48 8.61 11.57 -3.41
N ILE A 49 7.83 12.09 -4.39
CA ILE A 49 7.33 11.30 -5.54
C ILE A 49 8.47 10.57 -6.26
N LYS A 50 9.62 11.22 -6.43
CA LYS A 50 10.81 10.59 -7.03
C LYS A 50 11.27 9.36 -6.24
N SER A 51 11.23 9.44 -4.91
CA SER A 51 11.63 8.36 -4.02
C SER A 51 10.65 7.19 -4.09
N LEU A 52 9.35 7.47 -4.09
CA LEU A 52 8.32 6.45 -4.27
C LEU A 52 8.46 5.74 -5.61
N ARG A 53 8.72 6.50 -6.69
CA ARG A 53 8.95 5.93 -8.01
C ARG A 53 10.16 5.01 -8.04
N THR A 54 11.29 5.42 -7.45
CA THR A 54 12.48 4.55 -7.36
C THR A 54 12.24 3.29 -6.52
N ILE A 55 11.45 3.39 -5.44
CA ILE A 55 11.06 2.20 -4.65
C ILE A 55 10.19 1.27 -5.51
N ALA A 56 9.22 1.82 -6.23
CA ALA A 56 8.32 1.07 -7.11
C ALA A 56 9.09 0.37 -8.24
N GLU A 57 10.02 1.07 -8.89
CA GLU A 57 10.95 0.53 -9.90
C GLU A 57 11.83 -0.59 -9.33
N ALA A 58 12.29 -0.48 -8.08
CA ALA A 58 13.15 -1.49 -7.46
C ALA A 58 12.44 -2.80 -7.12
N ILE A 59 11.12 -2.77 -6.93
CA ILE A 59 10.28 -3.93 -6.58
C ILE A 59 9.28 -4.34 -7.68
N ASP A 60 9.35 -3.67 -8.83
CA ASP A 60 8.49 -3.89 -10.00
C ASP A 60 6.98 -3.84 -9.67
N VAL A 61 6.54 -2.71 -9.11
CA VAL A 61 5.11 -2.43 -8.83
C VAL A 61 4.72 -1.04 -9.31
N ASP A 62 3.42 -0.78 -9.41
CA ASP A 62 2.93 0.58 -9.64
C ASP A 62 3.07 1.43 -8.37
N VAL A 63 3.34 2.74 -8.53
CA VAL A 63 3.40 3.70 -7.41
C VAL A 63 2.09 3.75 -6.62
N ARG A 64 0.96 3.45 -7.27
CA ARG A 64 -0.37 3.37 -6.64
C ARG A 64 -0.46 2.25 -5.60
N GLU A 65 0.25 1.14 -5.79
CA GLU A 65 0.24 0.02 -4.83
C GLU A 65 0.99 0.37 -3.53
N LEU A 66 1.94 1.30 -3.61
CA LEU A 66 2.69 1.77 -2.45
C LEU A 66 1.91 2.70 -1.53
N ILE A 67 0.78 3.24 -2.01
CA ILE A 67 0.01 4.30 -1.34
C ILE A 67 -1.36 3.76 -0.94
N GLU A 68 -1.81 4.07 0.27
CA GLU A 68 -3.19 3.77 0.68
C GLU A 68 -4.17 4.65 -0.09
N PRO A 69 -5.19 4.07 -0.75
CA PRO A 69 -6.25 4.88 -1.33
C PRO A 69 -6.93 5.68 -0.21
N THR A 70 -7.04 6.99 -0.40
CA THR A 70 -7.70 7.90 0.56
C THR A 70 -9.21 7.75 0.60
N LYS A 71 -9.77 7.04 -0.38
CA LYS A 71 -11.18 6.69 -0.46
C LYS A 71 -11.28 5.19 -0.20
N ALA A 72 -12.24 4.79 0.64
CA ALA A 72 -12.66 3.39 0.69
C ALA A 72 -12.97 2.96 -0.75
N GLY A 73 -12.48 1.80 -1.16
CA GLY A 73 -12.72 1.27 -2.51
C GLY A 73 -14.20 1.37 -2.80
N ASP A 74 -14.54 2.00 -3.93
CA ASP A 74 -15.92 2.10 -4.42
C ASP A 74 -16.34 0.74 -5.02
N ASN A 75 -16.15 -0.34 -4.25
CA ASN A 75 -16.47 -1.70 -4.65
C ASN A 75 -17.86 -2.03 -4.12
N GLU A 76 -18.75 -2.51 -4.98
CA GLU A 76 -20.05 -3.05 -4.58
C GLU A 76 -20.01 -4.57 -4.61
N GLU A 77 -20.45 -5.21 -3.52
CA GLU A 77 -20.62 -6.66 -3.46
C GLU A 77 -21.82 -7.08 -4.31
N LEU A 78 -21.58 -8.05 -5.20
CA LEU A 78 -22.60 -8.68 -6.01
C LEU A 78 -23.11 -9.93 -5.29
N TYR A 79 -24.43 -10.04 -5.19
CA TYR A 79 -25.11 -11.21 -4.64
C TYR A 79 -25.93 -11.92 -5.72
N ILE A 80 -25.89 -13.25 -5.74
CA ILE A 80 -26.84 -14.06 -6.52
C ILE A 80 -27.89 -14.63 -5.59
N LYS A 81 -29.16 -14.53 -5.98
CA LYS A 81 -30.27 -15.15 -5.25
C LYS A 81 -30.47 -16.58 -5.76
N ARG A 82 -30.30 -17.57 -4.89
CA ARG A 82 -30.70 -18.98 -5.13
C ARG A 82 -31.51 -19.50 -3.95
N ASP A 83 -32.64 -20.14 -4.24
CA ASP A 83 -33.49 -20.82 -3.25
C ASP A 83 -33.82 -19.97 -2.01
N GLY A 84 -34.13 -18.68 -2.25
CA GLY A 84 -34.46 -17.72 -1.20
C GLY A 84 -33.26 -17.16 -0.42
N SER A 85 -32.04 -17.63 -0.70
CA SER A 85 -30.80 -17.19 -0.04
C SER A 85 -29.92 -16.35 -0.98
N PHE A 86 -29.27 -15.33 -0.45
CA PHE A 86 -28.30 -14.50 -1.19
C PHE A 86 -26.89 -14.99 -0.92
N ILE A 87 -26.15 -15.33 -1.99
CA ILE A 87 -24.77 -15.79 -1.91
C ILE A 87 -23.87 -14.69 -2.51
N PRO A 88 -22.83 -14.23 -1.81
CA PRO A 88 -21.87 -13.26 -2.37
C PRO A 88 -21.05 -13.96 -3.47
N ILE A 89 -20.99 -13.33 -4.65
CA ILE A 89 -20.31 -13.89 -5.84
C ILE A 89 -19.09 -13.07 -6.29
N GLY A 90 -18.93 -11.84 -5.82
CA GLY A 90 -17.77 -11.02 -6.14
C GLY A 90 -18.00 -9.54 -5.91
N GLU A 91 -17.05 -8.73 -6.38
CA GLU A 91 -17.07 -7.27 -6.26
C GLU A 91 -16.98 -6.62 -7.65
N ILE A 92 -17.66 -5.49 -7.84
CA ILE A 92 -17.51 -4.65 -9.04
C ILE A 92 -17.03 -3.24 -8.65
N GLN A 93 -16.09 -2.69 -9.42
CA GLN A 93 -15.65 -1.31 -9.27
C GLN A 93 -16.75 -0.37 -9.81
N LYS A 94 -17.24 0.57 -8.99
CA LYS A 94 -18.18 1.59 -9.46
C LYS A 94 -17.55 2.39 -10.60
N LEU A 95 -18.26 2.45 -11.73
CA LEU A 95 -17.95 3.44 -12.76
C LEU A 95 -18.20 4.83 -12.16
N LYS A 96 -17.16 5.67 -12.14
CA LYS A 96 -17.38 7.11 -11.94
C LYS A 96 -18.12 7.67 -13.16
N PRO A 97 -19.16 8.49 -12.96
CA PRO A 97 -19.87 9.17 -14.04
C PRO A 97 -18.97 10.17 -14.78
#